data_AF-A0A5K1B7D4-F1
#
_entry.id   AF-A0A5K1B7D4-F1
#
_cell.length_a   1.000
_cell.length_b   1.000
_cell.length_c   1.000
_cell.angle_alpha   90.00
_cell.angle_beta   90.00
_cell.angle_gamma   90.00
#
_symmetry.space_group_name_H-M   'P 1'
#
loop_
_entity.id
_entity.type
_entity.pdbx_description
1 polymer ?
#
loop_
_entity_poly.entity_id
_entity_poly.type
_entity_poly.pdbx_seq_one_letter_code
_entity_poly.pdbx_strand_id
1 'polypeptide(L)' 'ASIYKTEDGTTGCFLSNTNTALDATVTFNGNSYSLPAWSVTILPDCVNSIYNTAQ' A
#
# COMPACT_ATOMS: atom_id res chain seq x y z
N ALA A 1 2.85 -7.03 0.51
CA ALA A 1 2.82 -5.84 1.36
C ALA A 1 4.09 -5.83 2.20
N SER A 2 4.76 -4.68 2.29
CA SER A 2 5.91 -4.50 3.19
C SER A 2 5.48 -3.65 4.37
N ILE A 3 5.73 -4.13 5.59
CA ILE A 3 5.35 -3.46 6.84
C ILE A 3 6.64 -3.14 7.58
N TYR A 4 6.80 -1.88 7.97
CA TYR A 4 7.91 -1.38 8.78
C TYR A 4 7.35 -0.88 10.10
N LYS A 5 7.99 -1.26 11.20
CA LYS A 5 7.61 -0.84 12.54
C LYS A 5 8.85 -0.47 13.33
N THR A 6 8.84 0.69 13.96
CA THR A 6 9.89 1.16 14.88
C THR A 6 9.65 0.61 16.29
N GLU A 7 10.68 0.68 17.14
CA GLU A 7 10.59 0.22 18.54
C GLU A 7 9.55 1.00 19.36
N ASP A 8 9.34 2.28 19.04
CA ASP A 8 8.32 3.14 19.65
C ASP A 8 6.89 2.85 19.18
N GLY A 9 6.71 1.94 18.22
CA GLY A 9 5.41 1.49 17.74
C GLY A 9 4.90 2.20 16.47
N THR A 10 5.61 3.20 15.97
CA THR A 10 5.28 3.84 14.68
C THR A 10 5.36 2.81 13.55
N THR A 11 4.35 2.75 12.70
CA THR A 11 4.24 1.70 11.67
C THR A 11 3.94 2.32 10.31
N GLY A 12 4.68 1.94 9.26
CA GLY A 12 4.42 2.31 7.88
C GLY A 12 4.31 1.10 6.96
N CYS A 13 3.45 1.18 5.95
CA CYS A 13 3.19 0.11 5.01
C CYS A 13 3.32 0.56 3.55
N PHE A 14 3.76 -0.37 2.71
CA PHE A 14 3.82 -0.22 1.26
C PHE A 14 3.07 -1.38 0.60
N LEU A 15 2.08 -1.03 -0.23
CA LEU A 15 1.33 -1.99 -1.04
C LEU A 15 1.78 -1.83 -2.49
N SER A 16 2.40 -2.86 -3.05
CA SER A 16 2.86 -2.85 -4.43
C SER A 16 1.98 -3.72 -5.33
N ASN A 17 1.67 -3.21 -6.51
CA ASN A 17 1.17 -3.99 -7.63
C ASN A 17 2.27 -4.09 -8.69
N THR A 18 2.88 -5.27 -8.81
CA THR A 18 3.94 -5.53 -9.80
C THR A 18 3.38 -6.02 -11.14
N ASN A 19 2.06 -6.17 -11.29
CA ASN A 19 1.46 -6.45 -12.58
C ASN A 19 1.62 -5.22 -13.48
N THR A 20 2.18 -5.40 -14.67
CA THR A 20 2.52 -4.29 -15.57
C THR A 20 1.34 -3.78 -16.39
N ALA A 21 0.21 -4.50 -16.41
CA ALA A 21 -0.93 -4.18 -17.27
C ALA A 21 -2.26 -4.09 -16.54
N LEU A 22 -2.40 -4.76 -15.40
CA LEU A 22 -3.68 -4.88 -14.70
C LEU A 22 -3.64 -4.19 -13.34
N ASP A 23 -4.67 -3.38 -13.11
CA ASP A 23 -5.00 -2.87 -11.79
C ASP A 23 -5.46 -4.01 -10.89
N ALA A 24 -5.24 -3.85 -9.59
CA ALA A 24 -5.64 -4.82 -8.58
C ALA A 24 -6.37 -4.12 -7.44
N THR A 25 -7.46 -4.72 -6.97
CA THR A 25 -8.04 -4.36 -5.67
C THR A 25 -7.62 -5.41 -4.65
N VAL A 26 -6.97 -4.98 -3.57
CA VAL A 26 -6.48 -5.87 -2.51
C VAL A 26 -7.09 -5.49 -1.17
N THR A 27 -7.38 -6.48 -0.34
CA THR A 27 -7.78 -6.25 1.06
C THR A 27 -6.55 -6.38 1.96
N PHE A 28 -6.24 -5.31 2.70
CA PHE A 28 -5.15 -5.27 3.68
C PHE A 28 -5.65 -4.64 5.00
N ASN A 29 -5.43 -5.31 6.12
CA ASN A 29 -5.97 -4.91 7.44
C ASN A 29 -7.49 -4.62 7.44
N GLY A 30 -8.26 -5.41 6.68
CA GLY A 30 -9.72 -5.23 6.56
C GLY A 30 -10.17 -4.06 5.66
N ASN A 31 -9.22 -3.28 5.12
CA ASN A 31 -9.50 -2.18 4.21
C ASN A 31 -9.20 -2.60 2.76
N SER A 32 -9.97 -2.10 1.80
CA SER A 32 -9.76 -2.36 0.38
C SER A 32 -8.99 -1.22 -0.28
N TYR A 33 -7.93 -1.56 -1.02
CA TYR A 33 -7.09 -0.60 -1.73
C TYR A 33 -7.07 -0.92 -3.21
N SER A 34 -7.34 0.09 -4.04
CA SER A 34 -7.11 0.01 -5.48
C SER A 34 -5.66 0.36 -5.79
N LEU A 35 -4.97 -0.55 -6.44
CA LEU A 35 -3.57 -0.43 -6.83
C LEU A 35 -3.49 -0.45 -8.35
N PRO A 36 -3.23 0.70 -9.00
CA PRO A 36 -2.97 0.74 -10.44
C PRO A 36 -1.84 -0.23 -10.83
N ALA A 37 -1.85 -0.68 -12.08
CA ALA A 37 -0.75 -1.44 -12.66
C ALA A 37 0.59 -0.76 -12.40
N TRP A 38 1.61 -1.55 -12.06
CA TRP A 38 2.98 -1.09 -11.83
C TRP A 38 3.10 0.09 -10.86
N SER A 39 2.49 -0.05 -9.67
CA SER A 39 2.43 1.04 -8.70
C SER A 39 2.76 0.61 -7.27
N VAL A 40 3.10 1.59 -6.45
CA VAL A 40 3.25 1.44 -4.99
C VAL A 40 2.36 2.47 -4.29
N THR A 41 1.47 1.99 -3.41
CA THR A 41 0.70 2.81 -2.48
C THR A 41 1.41 2.89 -1.14
N ILE A 42 1.54 4.12 -0.62
CA ILE A 42 2.19 4.44 0.65
C ILE A 42 1.13 4.69 1.72
N LEU A 43 1.24 3.97 2.83
CA LEU A 43 0.37 4.10 4.00
C LEU A 43 1.24 4.38 5.24
N PRO A 44 1.32 5.63 5.73
CA PRO A 44 2.19 6.00 6.85
C PRO A 44 1.73 5.43 8.19
N ASP A 45 0.52 4.88 8.27
CA ASP A 45 -0.11 4.30 9.45
C ASP A 45 -0.65 2.87 9.19
N CYS A 46 -0.34 2.29 8.02
CA CYS A 46 -0.88 1.00 7.56
C CYS A 46 -2.41 0.91 7.41
N VAL A 47 -3.08 2.06 7.35
CA VAL A 47 -4.55 2.16 7.22
C VAL A 47 -4.95 3.15 6.14
N ASN A 48 -4.40 4.35 6.12
CA ASN A 48 -4.76 5.41 5.19
C ASN A 48 -3.72 5.50 4.08
N SER A 49 -4.14 5.39 2.83
CA SER A 49 -3.28 5.70 1.69
C SER A 49 -3.14 7.21 1.54
N ILE A 50 -1.92 7.73 1.56
CA ILE A 50 -1.65 9.15 1.33
C ILE A 50 -1.12 9.45 -0.07
N TYR A 51 -0.58 8.43 -0.74
CA TYR A 51 0.05 8.58 -2.04
C TYR A 51 0.12 7.23 -2.78
N ASN A 52 -0.04 7.26 -4.09
CA ASN A 52 0.26 6.16 -5.00
C ASN A 52 1.14 6.69 -6.13
N THR A 53 2.15 5.94 -6.54
CA THR A 53 3.13 6.38 -7.54
C THR A 53 2.58 6.52 -8.97
N ALA A 54 1.37 6.03 -9.23
CA ALA A 54 0.72 6.04 -10.54
C ALA A 54 -0.59 6.85 -10.55
N GLN A 55 -0.81 7.71 -9.55
CA GLN A 55 -1.94 8.65 -9.45
C GLN A 55 -1.47 10.09 -9.33
#